data_AF-A0A9D1I131-F1
#
_entry.id   AF-A0A9D1I131-F1
#
_cell.length_a   1.000
_cell.length_b   1.000
_cell.length_c   1.000
_cell.angle_alpha   90.00
_cell.angle_beta   90.00
_cell.angle_gamma   90.00
#
_symmetry.space_group_name_H-M   'P 1'
#
loop_
_entity.id
_entity.type
_entity.pdbx_description
1 polymer ?
#
loop_
_entity_poly.entity_id
_entity_poly.type
_entity_poly.pdbx_seq_one_letter_code
_entity_poly.pdbx_strand_id
1 'polypeptide(L)'
;MKGDKIYPEILSAFLIPQMTEEMKAELGINENHTSAGIVTADIDDLIFIGMDEATKKANVKASYSKSFYAGGANSSSKLQGEGLGIITGESISEVKAGLDAILDFSESRVLYAVSCNDEDSISYLVYTIASIGSYFADDLKIEKGSSIAYLASPPVESIYASDEALKASGAELAALYAPPTVTNTGGAILTGSQSQCEAACRAFAEAVQEVADNPVYR
;
A
#
# COMPACT_ATOMS: atom_id res chain seq x y z
N MET A 1 1.28 -22.09 4.47
CA MET A 1 1.33 -22.56 5.88
C MET A 1 1.44 -21.37 6.81
N LYS A 2 1.01 -21.49 8.07
CA LYS A 2 1.09 -20.40 9.05
C LYS A 2 2.51 -19.84 9.14
N GLY A 3 2.65 -18.53 8.98
CA GLY A 3 3.93 -17.81 8.95
C GLY A 3 4.59 -17.71 7.57
N ASP A 4 4.03 -18.33 6.53
CA ASP A 4 4.56 -18.19 5.17
C ASP A 4 4.41 -16.76 4.67
N LYS A 5 5.41 -16.32 3.92
CA LYS A 5 5.45 -14.99 3.31
C LYS A 5 4.80 -15.05 1.94
N ILE A 6 3.80 -14.21 1.72
CA ILE A 6 3.10 -14.02 0.46
C ILE A 6 3.61 -12.71 -0.14
N TYR A 7 4.34 -12.81 -1.24
CA TYR A 7 5.01 -11.65 -1.83
C TYR A 7 4.15 -11.07 -2.94
N PRO A 8 3.93 -9.74 -2.95
CA PRO A 8 3.22 -9.08 -4.03
C PRO A 8 4.06 -9.05 -5.30
N GLU A 9 3.42 -9.15 -6.45
CA GLU A 9 4.03 -9.14 -7.77
C GLU A 9 3.50 -8.00 -8.64
N ILE A 10 4.41 -7.30 -9.32
CA ILE A 10 4.05 -6.39 -10.41
C ILE A 10 3.61 -7.21 -11.62
N LEU A 11 2.40 -6.96 -12.11
CA LEU A 11 1.82 -7.66 -13.25
C LEU A 11 2.08 -6.92 -14.57
N SER A 12 2.09 -5.58 -14.54
CA SER A 12 2.45 -4.76 -15.71
C SER A 12 3.06 -3.43 -15.29
N ALA A 13 3.97 -2.91 -16.10
CA ALA A 13 4.58 -1.61 -15.92
C ALA A 13 4.88 -0.98 -17.30
N PHE A 14 4.36 0.23 -17.56
CA PHE A 14 4.50 0.90 -18.86
C PHE A 14 4.74 2.40 -18.72
N LEU A 15 5.45 2.96 -19.70
CA LEU A 15 5.73 4.39 -19.79
C LEU A 15 4.92 5.04 -20.92
N ILE A 16 4.46 6.26 -20.66
CA ILE A 16 3.87 7.17 -21.64
C ILE A 16 4.80 8.39 -21.72
N PRO A 17 5.64 8.52 -22.76
CA PRO A 17 6.57 9.64 -22.90
C PRO A 17 5.88 11.00 -23.07
N GLN A 18 4.72 11.02 -23.71
CA GLN A 18 3.95 12.24 -23.95
C GLN A 18 2.47 11.91 -23.83
N MET A 19 1.84 12.32 -22.73
CA MET A 19 0.39 12.24 -22.57
C MET A 19 -0.29 13.24 -23.48
N THR A 20 -1.48 12.87 -23.96
CA THR A 20 -2.37 13.82 -24.64
C THR A 20 -2.99 14.79 -23.63
N GLU A 21 -3.43 15.96 -24.08
CA GLU A 21 -4.08 16.95 -23.21
C GLU A 21 -5.40 16.42 -22.62
N GLU A 22 -6.14 15.62 -23.39
CA GLU A 22 -7.40 15.01 -22.95
C GLU A 22 -7.18 14.05 -21.79
N MET A 23 -6.14 13.19 -21.89
CA MET A 23 -5.81 12.25 -20.81
C MET A 23 -5.33 12.98 -19.56
N LYS A 24 -4.55 14.05 -19.72
CA LYS A 24 -4.14 14.89 -18.58
C LYS A 24 -5.34 15.50 -17.87
N ALA A 25 -6.29 16.05 -18.62
CA ALA A 25 -7.50 16.64 -18.07
C ALA A 25 -8.34 15.61 -17.29
N GLU A 26 -8.57 14.43 -17.87
CA GLU A 26 -9.40 13.38 -17.24
C GLU A 26 -8.75 12.79 -15.97
N LEU A 27 -7.42 12.69 -15.95
CA LEU A 27 -6.67 12.23 -14.78
C LEU A 27 -6.40 13.34 -13.75
N GLY A 28 -6.89 14.56 -13.97
CA GLY A 28 -6.71 15.70 -13.06
C GLY A 28 -5.26 16.19 -12.95
N ILE A 29 -4.45 16.00 -14.00
CA ILE A 29 -3.05 16.39 -14.05
C ILE A 29 -2.97 17.86 -14.48
N ASN A 30 -2.87 18.75 -13.49
CA ASN A 30 -2.93 20.20 -13.69
C ASN A 30 -1.54 20.89 -13.70
N GLU A 31 -0.47 20.12 -13.54
CA GLU A 31 0.90 20.60 -13.49
C GLU A 31 1.58 20.46 -14.87
N ASN A 32 2.81 20.95 -15.01
CA ASN A 32 3.60 20.85 -16.25
C ASN A 32 4.07 19.41 -16.56
N HIS A 33 3.38 18.40 -16.04
CA HIS A 33 3.71 17.00 -16.24
C HIS A 33 3.31 16.57 -17.66
N THR A 34 4.27 15.99 -18.37
CA THR A 34 4.10 15.56 -19.76
C THR A 34 4.14 14.04 -19.91
N SER A 35 4.80 13.36 -18.96
CA SER A 35 5.03 11.92 -19.00
C SER A 35 4.29 11.20 -17.87
N ALA A 36 4.02 9.91 -18.06
CA ALA A 36 3.41 9.06 -17.04
C ALA A 36 3.99 7.64 -17.01
N GLY A 37 4.00 7.04 -15.82
CA GLY A 37 4.35 5.65 -15.57
C GLY A 37 3.14 4.96 -14.96
N ILE A 38 2.75 3.82 -15.53
CA ILE A 38 1.57 3.05 -15.15
C ILE A 38 2.02 1.71 -14.62
N VAL A 39 1.46 1.27 -13.50
CA VAL A 39 1.81 0.01 -12.86
C VAL A 39 0.58 -0.71 -12.30
N THR A 40 0.52 -2.03 -12.47
CA THR A 40 -0.48 -2.90 -11.82
C THR A 40 0.19 -4.00 -10.99
N ALA A 41 -0.46 -4.42 -9.92
CA ALA A 41 0.03 -5.46 -9.01
C ALA A 41 -1.10 -6.38 -8.55
N ASP A 42 -0.75 -7.61 -8.17
CA ASP A 42 -1.69 -8.59 -7.63
C ASP A 42 -2.13 -8.34 -6.18
N ILE A 43 -1.37 -7.51 -5.45
CA ILE A 43 -1.70 -6.93 -4.14
C ILE A 43 -1.61 -5.40 -4.22
N ASP A 44 -2.68 -4.70 -3.87
CA ASP A 44 -2.79 -3.24 -4.03
C ASP A 44 -1.88 -2.45 -3.11
N ASP A 45 -1.62 -2.94 -1.90
CA ASP A 45 -0.69 -2.31 -0.94
C ASP A 45 0.69 -2.04 -1.55
N LEU A 46 1.18 -2.90 -2.47
CA LEU A 46 2.43 -2.68 -3.20
C LEU A 46 2.35 -1.43 -4.09
N ILE A 47 1.20 -1.15 -4.68
CA ILE A 47 0.99 0.07 -5.49
C ILE A 47 1.11 1.30 -4.61
N PHE A 48 0.39 1.36 -3.50
CA PHE A 48 0.36 2.55 -2.64
C PHE A 48 1.73 2.83 -2.02
N ILE A 49 2.37 1.80 -1.47
CA ILE A 49 3.69 1.93 -0.83
C ILE A 49 4.77 2.20 -1.89
N GLY A 50 4.73 1.51 -3.02
CA GLY A 50 5.66 1.71 -4.12
C GLY A 50 5.56 3.13 -4.71
N MET A 51 4.35 3.66 -4.90
CA MET A 51 4.16 5.03 -5.37
C MET A 51 4.72 6.05 -4.37
N ASP A 52 4.55 5.86 -3.07
CA ASP A 52 5.20 6.70 -2.07
C ASP A 52 6.74 6.64 -2.17
N GLU A 53 7.30 5.43 -2.35
CA GLU A 53 8.74 5.23 -2.59
C GLU A 53 9.22 5.99 -3.83
N ALA A 54 8.46 5.96 -4.92
CA ALA A 54 8.77 6.71 -6.14
C ALA A 54 8.90 8.22 -5.87
N THR A 55 8.00 8.81 -5.08
CA THR A 55 8.04 10.25 -4.74
C THR A 55 9.21 10.66 -3.84
N LYS A 56 9.91 9.69 -3.24
CA LYS A 56 11.15 9.93 -2.49
C LYS A 56 12.40 9.86 -3.37
N LYS A 57 12.33 9.07 -4.46
CA LYS A 57 13.48 8.75 -5.32
C LYS A 57 13.52 9.55 -6.62
N ALA A 58 12.39 10.07 -7.07
CA ALA A 58 12.28 10.84 -8.29
C ALA A 58 11.34 12.05 -8.11
N ASN A 59 11.51 13.05 -8.98
CA ASN A 59 10.62 14.20 -9.07
C ASN A 59 9.35 13.81 -9.83
N VAL A 60 8.50 13.01 -9.17
CA VAL A 60 7.25 12.50 -9.70
C VAL A 60 6.13 12.68 -8.70
N LYS A 61 4.90 12.72 -9.20
CA LYS A 61 3.67 12.76 -8.41
C LYS A 61 2.88 11.47 -8.58
N ALA A 62 2.38 10.93 -7.48
CA ALA A 62 1.33 9.91 -7.49
C ALA A 62 0.00 10.55 -7.91
N SER A 63 -0.35 10.45 -9.20
CA SER A 63 -1.51 11.15 -9.77
C SER A 63 -2.81 10.35 -9.75
N TYR A 64 -2.70 9.01 -9.76
CA TYR A 64 -3.86 8.14 -9.70
C TYR A 64 -3.48 6.85 -8.99
N SER A 65 -4.32 6.42 -8.05
CA SER A 65 -4.14 5.15 -7.35
C SER A 65 -5.50 4.59 -6.99
N LYS A 66 -5.80 3.36 -7.42
CA LYS A 66 -7.05 2.66 -7.11
C LYS A 66 -6.78 1.18 -6.95
N SER A 67 -7.50 0.56 -6.02
CA SER A 67 -7.67 -0.88 -6.04
C SER A 67 -8.94 -1.32 -6.78
N PHE A 68 -8.98 -2.60 -7.13
CA PHE A 68 -10.05 -3.23 -7.88
C PHE A 68 -10.96 -4.05 -6.98
N TYR A 69 -12.25 -4.07 -7.34
CA TYR A 69 -13.28 -4.72 -6.54
C TYR A 69 -13.01 -6.23 -6.39
N ALA A 70 -13.16 -6.71 -5.16
CA ALA A 70 -13.03 -8.10 -4.74
C ALA A 70 -11.61 -8.70 -4.81
N GLY A 71 -10.57 -7.90 -5.03
CA GLY A 71 -9.19 -8.35 -4.92
C GLY A 71 -8.70 -9.25 -6.06
N GLY A 72 -7.43 -9.63 -6.00
CA GLY A 72 -6.65 -10.19 -7.10
C GLY A 72 -7.12 -11.59 -7.49
N ALA A 73 -7.60 -12.35 -6.51
CA ALA A 73 -8.23 -13.65 -6.72
C ALA A 73 -9.49 -13.59 -7.61
N ASN A 74 -10.12 -12.41 -7.76
CA ASN A 74 -11.29 -12.18 -8.61
C ASN A 74 -10.95 -11.39 -9.89
N SER A 75 -9.68 -11.34 -10.29
CA SER A 75 -9.24 -10.68 -11.53
C SER A 75 -9.94 -11.24 -12.77
N SER A 76 -10.49 -10.35 -13.60
CA SER A 76 -11.13 -10.71 -14.86
C SER A 76 -10.18 -10.74 -16.06
N SER A 77 -8.94 -10.26 -15.88
CA SER A 77 -7.89 -10.29 -16.90
C SER A 77 -6.51 -10.53 -16.30
N LYS A 78 -5.60 -11.06 -17.11
CA LYS A 78 -4.26 -11.52 -16.67
C LYS A 78 -3.40 -10.44 -16.01
N LEU A 79 -3.54 -9.18 -16.43
CA LEU A 79 -2.70 -8.06 -15.97
C LEU A 79 -3.42 -7.12 -14.99
N GLN A 80 -4.66 -7.47 -14.61
CA GLN A 80 -5.48 -6.64 -13.72
C GLN A 80 -4.89 -6.64 -12.31
N GLY A 81 -4.77 -7.81 -11.69
CA GLY A 81 -4.45 -7.89 -10.27
C GLY A 81 -5.51 -7.18 -9.43
N GLU A 82 -5.08 -6.48 -8.40
CA GLU A 82 -5.99 -5.73 -7.53
C GLU A 82 -5.63 -4.26 -7.31
N GLY A 83 -4.54 -3.75 -7.90
CA GLY A 83 -4.16 -2.35 -7.81
C GLY A 83 -3.67 -1.75 -9.12
N LEU A 84 -3.96 -0.46 -9.32
CA LEU A 84 -3.45 0.37 -10.42
C LEU A 84 -2.88 1.67 -9.86
N GLY A 85 -1.64 1.97 -10.24
CA GLY A 85 -0.95 3.22 -9.94
C GLY A 85 -0.54 3.97 -11.21
N ILE A 86 -0.64 5.30 -11.18
CA ILE A 86 -0.12 6.19 -12.21
C ILE A 86 0.71 7.28 -11.54
N ILE A 87 2.01 7.29 -11.84
CA ILE A 87 2.92 8.39 -11.49
C ILE A 87 3.12 9.31 -12.69
N THR A 88 3.31 10.60 -12.47
CA THR A 88 3.53 11.59 -13.53
C THR A 88 4.70 12.51 -13.20
N GLY A 89 5.32 13.09 -14.22
CA GLY A 89 6.45 14.01 -14.08
C GLY A 89 6.63 14.90 -15.30
N GLU A 90 7.49 15.91 -15.19
CA GLU A 90 7.76 16.88 -16.26
C GLU A 90 8.48 16.24 -17.45
N SER A 91 9.25 15.16 -17.20
CA SER A 91 10.00 14.44 -18.22
C SER A 91 9.89 12.91 -18.11
N ILE A 92 10.13 12.23 -19.23
CA ILE A 92 10.15 10.76 -19.29
C ILE A 92 11.26 10.17 -18.42
N SER A 93 12.37 10.89 -18.24
CA SER A 93 13.49 10.45 -17.41
C SER A 93 13.13 10.41 -15.93
N GLU A 94 12.42 11.41 -15.42
CA GLU A 94 11.95 11.44 -14.02
C GLU A 94 10.93 10.33 -13.77
N VAL A 95 9.97 10.18 -14.69
CA VAL A 95 8.95 9.13 -14.60
C VAL A 95 9.58 7.74 -14.66
N LYS A 96 10.56 7.53 -15.54
CA LYS A 96 11.32 6.28 -15.59
C LYS A 96 12.02 6.01 -14.26
N ALA A 97 12.71 6.99 -13.68
CA ALA A 97 13.36 6.84 -12.38
C ALA A 97 12.36 6.52 -11.26
N GLY A 98 11.16 7.11 -11.30
CA GLY A 98 10.09 6.80 -10.36
C GLY A 98 9.56 5.37 -10.53
N LEU A 99 9.38 4.91 -11.77
CA LEU A 99 8.93 3.56 -12.06
C LEU A 99 9.99 2.52 -11.70
N ASP A 100 11.27 2.79 -12.00
CA ASP A 100 12.41 1.97 -11.58
C ASP A 100 12.45 1.84 -10.05
N ALA A 101 12.17 2.91 -9.30
CA ALA A 101 12.09 2.85 -7.83
C ALA A 101 10.96 1.93 -7.31
N ILE A 102 9.81 1.87 -8.00
CA ILE A 102 8.71 0.94 -7.67
C ILE A 102 9.14 -0.50 -7.92
N LEU A 103 9.79 -0.76 -9.06
CA LEU A 103 10.27 -2.08 -9.44
C LEU A 103 11.37 -2.57 -8.48
N ASP A 104 12.35 -1.73 -8.19
CA ASP A 104 13.42 -2.01 -7.21
C ASP A 104 12.83 -2.29 -5.81
N PHE A 105 11.81 -1.53 -5.39
CA PHE A 105 11.11 -1.78 -4.13
C PHE A 105 10.44 -3.15 -4.11
N SER A 106 9.73 -3.53 -5.17
CA SER A 106 9.13 -4.87 -5.30
C SER A 106 10.19 -5.98 -5.28
N GLU A 107 11.28 -5.81 -6.04
CA GLU A 107 12.38 -6.78 -6.15
C GLU A 107 13.14 -6.96 -4.84
N SER A 108 13.18 -5.94 -3.98
CA SER A 108 13.82 -6.00 -2.66
C SER A 108 13.14 -6.99 -1.71
N ARG A 109 11.87 -7.38 -1.99
CA ARG A 109 11.07 -8.32 -1.20
C ARG A 109 10.95 -7.92 0.28
N VAL A 110 11.05 -6.64 0.60
CA VAL A 110 10.84 -6.12 1.96
C VAL A 110 9.36 -6.05 2.34
N LEU A 111 8.48 -5.93 1.34
CA LEU A 111 7.03 -5.96 1.50
C LEU A 111 6.51 -7.37 1.24
N TYR A 112 5.69 -7.89 2.16
CA TYR A 112 5.01 -9.17 2.03
C TYR A 112 3.83 -9.23 3.01
N ALA A 113 2.81 -9.99 2.67
CA ALA A 113 1.81 -10.45 3.62
C ALA A 113 2.30 -11.72 4.33
N VAL A 114 1.71 -12.05 5.47
CA VAL A 114 2.02 -13.23 6.26
C VAL A 114 0.73 -14.04 6.47
N SER A 115 0.81 -15.33 6.16
CA SER A 115 -0.28 -16.27 6.41
C SER A 115 -0.48 -16.53 7.90
N CYS A 116 -1.73 -16.55 8.34
CA CYS A 116 -2.13 -16.79 9.73
C CYS A 116 -2.62 -18.22 9.99
N ASN A 117 -2.78 -19.03 8.95
CA ASN A 117 -3.26 -20.41 9.04
C ASN A 117 -2.61 -21.33 8.00
N ASP A 118 -2.84 -22.63 8.09
CA ASP A 118 -2.12 -23.59 7.25
C ASP A 118 -2.56 -23.56 5.78
N GLU A 119 -3.79 -23.11 5.52
CA GLU A 119 -4.40 -23.02 4.20
C GLU A 119 -4.17 -21.69 3.47
N ASP A 120 -3.44 -20.74 4.08
CA ASP A 120 -3.19 -19.40 3.52
C ASP A 120 -4.48 -18.63 3.18
N SER A 121 -5.52 -18.85 3.99
CA SER A 121 -6.86 -18.26 3.80
C SER A 121 -7.15 -17.06 4.72
N ILE A 122 -6.25 -16.79 5.68
CA ILE A 122 -6.23 -15.57 6.50
C ILE A 122 -4.81 -15.05 6.45
N SER A 123 -4.63 -13.77 6.11
CA SER A 123 -3.31 -13.14 6.06
C SER A 123 -3.37 -11.68 6.53
N TYR A 124 -2.25 -11.16 7.00
CA TYR A 124 -2.09 -9.72 7.24
C TYR A 124 -0.88 -9.19 6.48
N LEU A 125 -0.88 -7.89 6.23
CA LEU A 125 0.28 -7.14 5.77
C LEU A 125 0.54 -6.02 6.77
N VAL A 126 1.76 -5.97 7.28
CA VAL A 126 2.23 -4.86 8.11
C VAL A 126 3.55 -4.34 7.56
N TYR A 127 3.70 -3.03 7.48
CA TYR A 127 4.92 -2.42 6.99
C TYR A 127 5.20 -1.10 7.69
N THR A 128 6.39 -0.97 8.29
CA THR A 128 6.84 0.31 8.85
C THR A 128 7.55 1.12 7.78
N ILE A 129 6.97 2.25 7.41
CA ILE A 129 7.59 3.22 6.53
C ILE A 129 8.32 4.22 7.42
N ALA A 130 9.65 4.13 7.48
CA ALA A 130 10.46 4.99 8.35
C ALA A 130 10.34 6.48 7.99
N SER A 131 10.12 6.79 6.72
CA SER A 131 9.98 8.16 6.23
C SER A 131 9.11 8.15 4.97
N ILE A 132 7.93 8.76 5.05
CA ILE A 132 6.99 8.85 3.92
C ILE A 132 7.41 9.88 2.88
N GLY A 133 7.05 9.62 1.64
CA GLY A 133 7.14 10.53 0.51
C GLY A 133 6.00 11.55 0.50
N SER A 134 5.80 12.21 -0.63
CA SER A 134 4.70 13.16 -0.77
C SER A 134 3.35 12.49 -0.94
N TYR A 135 3.29 11.24 -1.41
CA TYR A 135 2.02 10.54 -1.62
C TYR A 135 1.25 10.35 -0.31
N PHE A 136 1.85 9.67 0.68
CA PHE A 136 1.17 9.49 1.96
C PHE A 136 1.07 10.78 2.78
N ALA A 137 2.05 11.70 2.66
CA ALA A 137 1.97 12.99 3.33
C ALA A 137 0.73 13.79 2.88
N ASP A 138 0.48 13.82 1.56
CA ASP A 138 -0.66 14.51 0.98
C ASP A 138 -1.98 13.80 1.28
N ASP A 139 -2.02 12.46 1.24
CA ASP A 139 -3.24 11.68 1.51
C ASP A 139 -3.67 11.78 2.99
N LEU A 140 -2.72 11.53 3.90
CA LEU A 140 -2.97 11.47 5.35
C LEU A 140 -2.96 12.84 6.03
N LYS A 141 -2.56 13.90 5.31
CA LYS A 141 -2.40 15.27 5.85
C LYS A 141 -1.42 15.35 7.03
N ILE A 142 -0.32 14.60 6.92
CA ILE A 142 0.79 14.61 7.90
C ILE A 142 2.09 15.09 7.23
N GLU A 143 3.09 15.42 8.03
CA GLU A 143 4.34 15.98 7.51
C GLU A 143 5.10 14.98 6.64
N LYS A 144 5.54 15.41 5.44
CA LYS A 144 6.43 14.61 4.60
C LYS A 144 7.68 14.22 5.40
N GLY A 145 8.02 12.94 5.35
CA GLY A 145 9.14 12.37 6.08
C GLY A 145 8.79 11.80 7.46
N SER A 146 7.55 11.95 7.93
CA SER A 146 7.02 11.24 9.11
C SER A 146 7.13 9.72 8.96
N SER A 147 7.24 9.00 10.07
CA SER A 147 7.14 7.54 10.07
C SER A 147 5.68 7.09 10.19
N ILE A 148 5.31 6.03 9.48
CA ILE A 148 4.00 5.41 9.61
C ILE A 148 4.09 3.88 9.75
N ALA A 149 3.11 3.29 10.44
CA ALA A 149 2.79 1.87 10.39
C ALA A 149 1.62 1.68 9.44
N TYR A 150 1.85 0.94 8.36
CA TYR A 150 0.84 0.52 7.41
C TYR A 150 0.31 -0.86 7.83
N LEU A 151 -0.99 -0.96 8.14
CA LEU A 151 -1.59 -2.16 8.72
C LEU A 151 -2.82 -2.58 7.90
N ALA A 152 -2.82 -3.80 7.37
CA ALA A 152 -3.92 -4.35 6.57
C ALA A 152 -4.19 -5.82 6.91
N SER A 153 -5.47 -6.19 7.02
CA SER A 153 -5.92 -7.57 7.22
C SER A 153 -7.43 -7.69 6.88
N PRO A 154 -8.05 -8.88 7.00
CA PRO A 154 -9.48 -9.03 6.73
C PRO A 154 -10.35 -8.26 7.76
N PRO A 155 -11.68 -8.20 7.55
CA PRO A 155 -12.54 -7.20 8.20
C PRO A 155 -12.56 -7.20 9.74
N VAL A 156 -12.68 -8.35 10.39
CA VAL A 156 -12.80 -8.41 11.87
C VAL A 156 -11.42 -8.22 12.50
N GLU A 157 -10.45 -8.91 11.92
CA GLU A 157 -9.03 -8.89 12.24
C GLU A 157 -8.52 -7.45 12.22
N SER A 158 -8.83 -6.68 11.18
CA SER A 158 -8.30 -5.33 11.00
C SER A 158 -8.81 -4.35 12.05
N ILE A 159 -10.10 -4.41 12.39
CA ILE A 159 -10.67 -3.55 13.43
C ILE A 159 -10.11 -3.91 14.81
N TYR A 160 -10.10 -5.19 15.16
CA TYR A 160 -9.58 -5.65 16.45
C TYR A 160 -8.09 -5.35 16.60
N ALA A 161 -7.29 -5.72 15.62
CA ALA A 161 -5.84 -5.55 15.65
C ALA A 161 -5.41 -4.08 15.58
N SER A 162 -6.17 -3.20 14.91
CA SER A 162 -5.88 -1.76 14.92
C SER A 162 -6.04 -1.15 16.31
N ASP A 163 -7.06 -1.55 17.06
CA ASP A 163 -7.29 -1.10 18.44
C ASP A 163 -6.18 -1.59 19.39
N GLU A 164 -5.77 -2.86 19.27
CA GLU A 164 -4.63 -3.40 20.02
C GLU A 164 -3.31 -2.72 19.66
N ALA A 165 -3.07 -2.44 18.37
CA ALA A 165 -1.89 -1.72 17.91
C ALA A 165 -1.79 -0.29 18.49
N LEU A 166 -2.91 0.43 18.56
CA LEU A 166 -2.98 1.75 19.17
C LEU A 166 -2.64 1.70 20.67
N LYS A 167 -3.22 0.74 21.41
CA LYS A 167 -2.95 0.56 22.86
C LYS A 167 -1.50 0.22 23.15
N ALA A 168 -0.89 -0.63 22.33
CA ALA A 168 0.44 -1.18 22.59
C ALA A 168 1.59 -0.26 22.15
N SER A 169 1.37 0.60 21.15
CA SER A 169 2.45 1.37 20.51
C SER A 169 2.62 2.79 21.02
N GLY A 170 1.54 3.42 21.50
CA GLY A 170 1.50 4.87 21.72
C GLY A 170 1.63 5.71 20.45
N ALA A 171 1.46 5.11 19.27
CA ALA A 171 1.29 5.82 18.00
C ALA A 171 -0.12 6.45 17.92
N GLU A 172 -0.30 7.37 16.99
CA GLU A 172 -1.57 8.06 16.75
C GLU A 172 -2.23 7.52 15.47
N LEU A 173 -3.56 7.48 15.45
CA LEU A 173 -4.32 7.10 14.26
C LEU A 173 -4.26 8.21 13.21
N ALA A 174 -3.60 7.95 12.08
CA ALA A 174 -3.57 8.87 10.93
C ALA A 174 -4.76 8.62 9.99
N ALA A 175 -5.09 7.34 9.75
CA ALA A 175 -6.26 6.96 8.95
C ALA A 175 -6.81 5.60 9.38
N LEU A 176 -8.13 5.46 9.31
CA LEU A 176 -8.81 4.17 9.42
C LEU A 176 -9.40 3.80 8.06
N TYR A 177 -8.96 2.68 7.49
CA TYR A 177 -9.56 2.08 6.32
C TYR A 177 -10.62 1.08 6.79
N ALA A 178 -11.79 1.62 7.15
CA ALA A 178 -12.89 0.81 7.64
C ALA A 178 -13.35 -0.21 6.58
N PRO A 179 -13.58 -1.48 6.95
CA PRO A 179 -14.01 -2.49 6.01
C PRO A 179 -15.48 -2.28 5.57
N PRO A 180 -15.85 -2.67 4.34
CA PRO A 180 -14.96 -3.22 3.32
C PRO A 180 -14.22 -2.11 2.57
N THR A 181 -12.91 -2.27 2.43
CA THR A 181 -12.18 -1.67 1.30
C THR A 181 -12.68 -2.31 0.00
N VAL A 182 -12.23 -1.79 -1.15
CA VAL A 182 -12.59 -2.38 -2.45
C VAL A 182 -12.13 -3.84 -2.60
N THR A 183 -11.08 -4.26 -1.90
CA THR A 183 -10.56 -5.63 -1.86
C THR A 183 -11.19 -6.50 -0.75
N ASN A 184 -12.22 -6.00 -0.06
CA ASN A 184 -12.89 -6.64 1.09
C ASN A 184 -11.99 -6.83 2.32
N THR A 185 -10.95 -6.02 2.46
CA THR A 185 -10.09 -5.95 3.65
C THR A 185 -10.48 -4.76 4.52
N GLY A 186 -9.68 -4.50 5.55
CA GLY A 186 -9.66 -3.26 6.31
C GLY A 186 -8.26 -3.00 6.86
N GLY A 187 -8.09 -1.91 7.59
CA GLY A 187 -6.78 -1.57 8.14
C GLY A 187 -6.72 -0.19 8.76
N ALA A 188 -5.51 0.21 9.13
CA ALA A 188 -5.22 1.53 9.66
C ALA A 188 -3.82 1.98 9.26
N ILE A 189 -3.64 3.29 9.17
CA ILE A 189 -2.33 3.93 9.18
C ILE A 189 -2.14 4.57 10.54
N LEU A 190 -1.08 4.20 11.25
CA LEU A 190 -0.67 4.86 12.48
C LEU A 190 0.60 5.68 12.23
N THR A 191 0.75 6.81 12.93
CA THR A 191 1.90 7.70 12.81
C THR A 191 2.54 7.98 14.19
N GLY A 192 3.84 8.23 14.20
CA GLY A 192 4.61 8.48 15.42
C GLY A 192 6.11 8.38 15.16
N SER A 193 6.91 8.15 16.20
CA SER A 193 8.30 7.74 16.00
C SER A 193 8.38 6.38 15.29
N GLN A 194 9.48 6.13 14.59
CA GLN A 194 9.70 4.84 13.93
C GLN A 194 9.53 3.65 14.89
N SER A 195 10.05 3.74 16.12
CA SER A 195 9.90 2.68 17.13
C SER A 195 8.45 2.44 17.57
N GLN A 196 7.62 3.49 17.62
CA GLN A 196 6.19 3.34 17.89
C GLN A 196 5.51 2.64 16.71
N CYS A 197 5.87 3.00 15.47
CA CYS A 197 5.34 2.33 14.28
C CYS A 197 5.74 0.84 14.21
N GLU A 198 6.97 0.50 14.57
CA GLU A 198 7.42 -0.90 14.65
C GLU A 198 6.69 -1.68 15.75
N ALA A 199 6.43 -1.04 16.90
CA ALA A 199 5.62 -1.64 17.97
C ALA A 199 4.17 -1.85 17.52
N ALA A 200 3.59 -0.91 16.78
CA ALA A 200 2.26 -1.02 16.21
C ALA A 200 2.15 -2.20 15.23
N CYS A 201 3.08 -2.33 14.29
CA CYS A 201 3.10 -3.43 13.33
C CYS A 201 3.15 -4.80 14.05
N ARG A 202 3.95 -4.93 15.11
CA ARG A 202 4.07 -6.16 15.88
C ARG A 202 2.78 -6.49 16.63
N ALA A 203 2.22 -5.53 17.35
CA ALA A 203 0.97 -5.71 18.10
C ALA A 203 -0.20 -6.03 17.16
N PHE A 204 -0.27 -5.37 16.01
CA PHE A 204 -1.26 -5.69 14.98
C PHE A 204 -1.13 -7.15 14.50
N ALA A 205 0.08 -7.57 14.11
CA ALA A 205 0.34 -8.93 13.65
C ALA A 205 -0.03 -10.00 14.69
N GLU A 206 0.32 -9.78 15.97
CA GLU A 206 -0.05 -10.66 17.08
C GLU A 206 -1.57 -10.74 17.25
N ALA A 207 -2.26 -9.61 17.22
CA ALA A 207 -3.72 -9.54 17.37
C ALA A 207 -4.49 -10.16 16.19
N VAL A 208 -4.00 -10.02 14.95
CA VAL A 208 -4.59 -10.74 13.80
C VAL A 208 -4.45 -12.25 13.99
N GLN A 209 -3.29 -12.71 14.46
CA GLN A 209 -3.07 -14.13 14.72
C GLN A 209 -3.97 -14.66 15.84
N GLU A 210 -4.23 -13.86 16.89
CA GLU A 210 -5.17 -14.20 17.95
C GLU A 210 -6.58 -14.44 17.40
N VAL A 211 -7.06 -13.56 16.52
CA VAL A 211 -8.37 -13.72 15.86
C VAL A 211 -8.38 -14.96 14.99
N ALA A 212 -7.31 -15.23 14.23
CA ALA A 212 -7.21 -16.43 13.41
C ALA A 212 -7.24 -17.73 14.24
N ASP A 213 -6.59 -17.74 15.41
CA ASP A 213 -6.54 -18.90 16.31
C ASP A 213 -7.88 -19.07 17.08
N ASN A 214 -8.59 -17.98 17.38
CA ASN A 214 -9.83 -17.97 18.16
C ASN A 214 -10.91 -17.04 17.55
N PRO A 215 -11.49 -17.38 16.39
CA PRO A 215 -12.32 -16.45 15.60
C PRO A 215 -13.70 -16.16 16.18
N VAL A 216 -14.11 -16.89 17.22
CA VAL A 216 -15.43 -16.76 17.85
C VAL A 216 -15.24 -16.64 19.35
N TYR A 217 -15.76 -15.55 19.93
CA TYR A 217 -15.80 -15.36 21.38
C TYR A 217 -16.49 -16.54 22.07
N ARG A 218 -15.79 -17.18 23.00
CA ARG A 218 -16.26 -18.30 23.82
C ARG A 218 -15.73 -18.21 25.24
#